data_AF-A0A964ZF05-F1
#
_entry.id   AF-A0A964ZF05-F1
#
_cell.length_a   1.000
_cell.length_b   1.000
_cell.length_c   1.000
_cell.angle_alpha   90.00
_cell.angle_beta   90.00
_cell.angle_gamma   90.00
#
_symmetry.space_group_name_H-M   'P 1'
#
loop_
_entity.id
_entity.type
_entity.pdbx_description
1 polymer ?
#
loop_
_entity_poly.entity_id
_entity_poly.type
_entity_poly.pdbx_seq_one_letter_code
_entity_poly.pdbx_strand_id
1 'polypeptide(L)'
;MPFRTATLDHIQCGHVDCNPNERSIGADLGLYSITFNNDTVSDRLALEEYKQFRLEAERKRFRHFLEVFDPNMPGAVAPEKLPSFINDAIVRTLGGVTNKGRPIFLKMVYHGPKAMEELVHYDSHLVVGILGGSAGTTYDAFKLLSEAKKYGGRVALFGRKINNAENQLAFVHFLRLIADGEISAEEAVKAYHGVLQALNIKPQRPLADDMVLQTGVMNYAGSGMVISPPPSSSSAIATDPKTDKCDCSGSCCSKEEKMQQTLDFSKMSSAQKVAYQKAKWDRVLG
;
A
#
# COMPACT_ATOMS: atom_id res chain seq x y z
N MET A 1 -10.05 8.55 -21.28
CA MET A 1 -10.10 9.89 -20.67
C MET A 1 -9.90 9.75 -19.17
N PRO A 2 -9.10 10.60 -18.51
CA PRO A 2 -9.19 10.77 -17.06
C PRO A 2 -10.63 11.15 -16.71
N PHE A 3 -11.24 10.46 -15.76
CA PHE A 3 -12.64 10.67 -15.39
C PHE A 3 -12.78 10.57 -13.88
N ARG A 4 -13.44 11.56 -13.29
CA ARG A 4 -13.82 11.58 -11.89
C ARG A 4 -15.34 11.64 -11.81
N THR A 5 -15.97 10.53 -11.42
CA THR A 5 -17.44 10.42 -11.33
C THR A 5 -18.02 11.26 -10.19
N ALA A 6 -17.34 11.28 -9.04
CA ALA A 6 -17.82 11.95 -7.83
C ALA A 6 -17.13 13.31 -7.64
N THR A 7 -17.89 14.34 -7.28
CA THR A 7 -17.29 15.62 -6.82
C THR A 7 -16.71 15.45 -5.41
N LEU A 8 -15.81 16.35 -5.00
CA LEU A 8 -15.28 16.30 -3.64
C LEU A 8 -16.37 16.52 -2.58
N ASP A 9 -17.41 17.30 -2.88
CA ASP A 9 -18.52 17.53 -1.94
C ASP A 9 -19.34 16.26 -1.72
N HIS A 10 -19.58 15.46 -2.77
CA HIS A 10 -20.21 14.15 -2.60
C HIS A 10 -19.37 13.23 -1.72
N ILE A 11 -18.03 13.25 -1.87
CA ILE A 11 -17.14 12.41 -1.07
C ILE A 11 -17.13 12.85 0.40
N GLN A 12 -17.08 14.16 0.65
CA GLN A 12 -16.95 14.74 1.98
C GLN A 12 -18.28 14.83 2.75
N CYS A 13 -19.42 14.94 2.05
CA CYS A 13 -20.70 15.32 2.66
C CYS A 13 -21.91 14.58 2.10
N GLY A 14 -21.75 13.82 1.00
CA GLY A 14 -22.84 13.02 0.40
C GLY A 14 -23.73 13.78 -0.60
N HIS A 15 -23.49 15.06 -0.85
CA HIS A 15 -24.24 15.88 -1.82
C HIS A 15 -23.36 16.96 -2.45
N VAL A 16 -23.84 17.61 -3.51
CA VAL A 16 -23.21 18.81 -4.10
C VAL A 16 -23.30 20.01 -3.16
N ASP A 17 -22.36 20.95 -3.27
CA ASP A 17 -22.38 22.25 -2.59
C ASP A 17 -22.42 22.14 -1.06
N CYS A 18 -21.46 21.41 -0.52
CA CYS A 18 -21.31 21.18 0.91
C CYS A 18 -20.94 22.44 1.71
N ASN A 19 -21.60 22.66 2.85
CA ASN A 19 -21.18 23.69 3.79
C ASN A 19 -19.84 23.29 4.44
N PRO A 20 -18.98 24.25 4.81
CA PRO A 20 -17.69 23.94 5.42
C PRO A 20 -17.76 23.03 6.66
N ASN A 21 -18.85 23.10 7.43
CA ASN A 21 -19.06 22.31 8.66
C ASN A 21 -19.47 20.86 8.39
N GLU A 22 -19.92 20.53 7.18
CA GLU A 22 -20.37 19.18 6.79
C GLU A 22 -19.22 18.32 6.25
N ARG A 23 -18.06 18.94 5.94
CA ARG A 23 -16.94 18.28 5.27
C ARG A 23 -16.23 17.18 6.05
N SER A 24 -16.52 17.04 7.34
CA SER A 24 -16.00 15.97 8.19
C SER A 24 -16.92 14.75 8.30
N ILE A 25 -18.08 14.76 7.64
CA ILE A 25 -19.04 13.65 7.69
C ILE A 25 -18.53 12.45 6.88
N GLY A 26 -18.01 12.72 5.69
CA GLY A 26 -17.50 11.72 4.75
C GLY A 26 -15.97 11.60 4.78
N ALA A 27 -15.42 11.08 3.69
CA ALA A 27 -13.98 10.89 3.58
C ALA A 27 -13.27 12.23 3.29
N ASP A 28 -12.12 12.45 3.92
CA ASP A 28 -11.29 13.64 3.72
C ASP A 28 -9.95 13.32 3.02
N LEU A 29 -9.76 12.07 2.60
CA LEU A 29 -8.59 11.55 1.91
C LEU A 29 -9.02 10.74 0.69
N GLY A 30 -8.49 11.10 -0.48
CA GLY A 30 -8.77 10.40 -1.73
C GLY A 30 -7.51 9.95 -2.46
N LEU A 31 -7.72 9.06 -3.43
CA LEU A 31 -6.71 8.66 -4.40
C LEU A 31 -6.94 9.42 -5.70
N TYR A 32 -5.87 10.01 -6.26
CA TYR A 32 -5.86 10.47 -7.64
C TYR A 32 -4.86 9.62 -8.42
N SER A 33 -5.30 8.98 -9.50
CA SER A 33 -4.43 8.13 -10.33
C SER A 33 -4.11 8.82 -11.65
N ILE A 34 -2.85 8.71 -12.09
CA ILE A 34 -2.36 9.22 -13.36
C ILE A 34 -1.50 8.16 -14.06
N THR A 35 -1.60 8.10 -15.38
CA THR A 35 -0.78 7.23 -16.23
C THR A 35 -0.12 8.11 -17.28
N PHE A 36 1.20 8.00 -17.42
CA PHE A 36 1.96 8.69 -18.46
C PHE A 36 2.31 7.72 -19.57
N ASN A 37 1.98 8.07 -20.81
CA ASN A 37 2.19 7.21 -21.98
C ASN A 37 3.29 7.75 -22.92
N ASN A 38 4.06 8.76 -22.49
CA ASN A 38 5.04 9.43 -23.32
C ASN A 38 4.40 10.03 -24.58
N ASP A 39 3.13 10.44 -24.44
CA ASP A 39 2.34 11.10 -25.47
C ASP A 39 2.05 12.51 -24.99
N THR A 40 2.70 13.49 -25.61
CA THR A 40 2.69 14.89 -25.15
C THR A 40 1.30 15.48 -25.03
N VAL A 41 0.34 15.04 -25.86
CA VAL A 41 -1.04 15.55 -25.85
C VAL A 41 -1.81 14.95 -24.67
N SER A 42 -1.81 13.62 -24.53
CA SER A 42 -2.54 12.91 -23.49
C SER A 42 -1.96 13.16 -22.11
N ASP A 43 -0.63 13.18 -21.99
CA ASP A 43 0.07 13.41 -20.73
C ASP A 43 -0.15 14.85 -20.26
N ARG A 44 -0.15 15.83 -21.17
CA ARG A 44 -0.50 17.23 -20.85
C ARG A 44 -1.95 17.36 -20.37
N LEU A 45 -2.88 16.64 -21.01
CA LEU A 45 -4.29 16.64 -20.58
C LEU A 45 -4.41 16.08 -19.15
N ALA A 46 -3.74 14.97 -18.85
CA ALA A 46 -3.75 14.38 -17.52
C ALA A 46 -3.18 15.34 -16.45
N LEU A 47 -2.12 16.10 -16.79
CA LEU A 47 -1.55 17.13 -15.91
C LEU A 47 -2.50 18.30 -15.65
N GLU A 48 -3.23 18.76 -16.67
CA GLU A 48 -4.21 19.85 -16.49
C GLU A 48 -5.38 19.39 -15.61
N GLU A 49 -5.89 18.18 -15.80
CA GLU A 49 -6.94 17.61 -14.94
C GLU A 49 -6.47 17.46 -13.48
N TYR A 50 -5.24 16.97 -13.28
CA TYR A 50 -4.68 16.87 -11.94
C TYR A 50 -4.47 18.24 -11.29
N LYS A 51 -4.07 19.26 -12.06
CA LYS A 51 -3.99 20.64 -11.59
C LYS A 51 -5.36 21.16 -11.15
N GLN A 52 -6.42 20.95 -11.95
CA GLN A 52 -7.78 21.35 -11.57
C GLN A 52 -8.23 20.66 -10.28
N PHE A 53 -8.00 19.35 -10.16
CA PHE A 53 -8.27 18.58 -8.95
C PHE A 53 -7.54 19.16 -7.73
N ARG A 54 -6.24 19.42 -7.82
CA ARG A 54 -5.45 19.97 -6.70
C ARG A 54 -5.96 21.32 -6.23
N LEU A 55 -6.33 22.20 -7.15
CA LEU A 55 -6.90 23.51 -6.81
C LEU A 55 -8.25 23.37 -6.09
N GLU A 56 -9.09 22.43 -6.50
CA GLU A 56 -10.34 22.13 -5.80
C GLU A 56 -10.08 21.51 -4.42
N ALA A 57 -9.20 20.53 -4.34
CA ALA A 57 -8.84 19.83 -3.11
C ALA A 57 -8.28 20.78 -2.05
N GLU A 58 -7.39 21.70 -2.43
CA GLU A 58 -6.85 22.71 -1.52
C GLU A 58 -7.95 23.63 -0.97
N ARG A 59 -8.83 24.17 -1.84
CA ARG A 59 -9.97 25.00 -1.42
C ARG A 59 -10.93 24.25 -0.50
N LYS A 60 -11.06 22.93 -0.73
CA LYS A 60 -11.96 22.07 0.01
C LYS A 60 -11.36 21.42 1.26
N ARG A 61 -10.05 21.63 1.51
CA ARG A 61 -9.27 20.96 2.56
C ARG A 61 -9.32 19.43 2.43
N PHE A 62 -9.42 18.94 1.21
CA PHE A 62 -9.41 17.53 0.89
C PHE A 62 -7.97 17.09 0.67
N ARG A 63 -7.55 16.01 1.33
CA ARG A 63 -6.21 15.45 1.20
C ARG A 63 -6.21 14.40 0.10
N HIS A 64 -5.07 14.18 -0.52
CA HIS A 64 -4.93 13.13 -1.52
C HIS A 64 -3.57 12.48 -1.50
N PHE A 65 -3.51 11.24 -1.99
CA PHE A 65 -2.27 10.62 -2.44
C PHE A 65 -2.31 10.41 -3.95
N LEU A 66 -1.15 10.46 -4.58
CA LEU A 66 -1.03 10.37 -6.04
C LEU A 66 -0.56 8.97 -6.43
N GLU A 67 -1.38 8.23 -7.17
CA GLU A 67 -0.97 6.98 -7.79
C GLU A 67 -0.45 7.23 -9.20
N VAL A 68 0.77 6.76 -9.45
CA VAL A 68 1.43 6.89 -10.75
C VAL A 68 1.63 5.50 -11.32
N PHE A 69 1.05 5.27 -12.50
CA PHE A 69 1.19 4.02 -13.23
C PHE A 69 2.24 4.13 -14.34
N ASP A 70 2.86 3.00 -14.63
CA ASP A 70 3.62 2.78 -15.85
C ASP A 70 2.74 2.95 -17.10
N PRO A 71 3.33 3.27 -18.26
CA PRO A 71 2.61 3.36 -19.51
C PRO A 71 1.76 2.12 -19.76
N ASN A 72 0.52 2.31 -20.19
CA ASN A 72 -0.37 1.22 -20.57
C ASN A 72 -0.40 0.99 -22.08
N MET A 73 0.37 1.78 -22.85
CA MET A 73 0.56 1.62 -24.28
C MET A 73 1.86 0.86 -24.58
N PRO A 74 1.82 -0.20 -25.41
CA PRO A 74 3.03 -0.90 -25.83
C PRO A 74 4.01 0.04 -26.53
N GLY A 75 5.30 -0.06 -26.20
CA GLY A 75 6.36 0.71 -26.85
C GLY A 75 6.36 2.21 -26.51
N ALA A 76 5.53 2.67 -25.56
CA ALA A 76 5.52 4.06 -25.10
C ALA A 76 6.91 4.52 -24.61
N VAL A 77 7.59 3.67 -23.85
CA VAL A 77 8.93 3.90 -23.31
C VAL A 77 9.72 2.60 -23.38
N ALA A 78 11.01 2.69 -23.73
CA ALA A 78 11.92 1.54 -23.69
C ALA A 78 12.06 1.03 -22.24
N PRO A 79 12.05 -0.30 -21.98
CA PRO A 79 12.06 -0.84 -20.61
C PRO A 79 13.20 -0.31 -19.74
N GLU A 80 14.37 -0.08 -20.32
CA GLU A 80 15.57 0.41 -19.60
C GLU A 80 15.46 1.87 -19.19
N LYS A 81 14.57 2.63 -19.84
CA LYS A 81 14.29 4.05 -19.56
C LYS A 81 13.03 4.25 -18.74
N LEU A 82 12.23 3.20 -18.52
CA LEU A 82 10.97 3.30 -17.80
C LEU A 82 11.14 3.88 -16.39
N PRO A 83 12.11 3.45 -15.56
CA PRO A 83 12.26 3.99 -14.21
C PRO A 83 12.56 5.50 -14.20
N SER A 84 13.49 5.95 -15.05
CA SER A 84 13.86 7.36 -15.14
C SER A 84 12.74 8.22 -15.74
N PHE A 85 12.00 7.68 -16.71
CA PHE A 85 10.81 8.33 -17.26
C PHE A 85 9.74 8.58 -16.19
N ILE A 86 9.46 7.59 -15.34
CA ILE A 86 8.47 7.74 -14.27
C ILE A 86 8.93 8.75 -13.22
N ASN A 87 10.20 8.70 -12.81
CA ASN A 87 10.76 9.69 -11.90
C ASN A 87 10.66 11.12 -12.47
N ASP A 88 11.06 11.33 -13.73
CA ASP A 88 10.95 12.62 -14.41
C ASP A 88 9.48 13.09 -14.53
N ALA A 89 8.55 12.19 -14.85
CA ALA A 89 7.13 12.51 -14.89
C ALA A 89 6.60 12.96 -13.53
N ILE A 90 6.96 12.28 -12.43
CA ILE A 90 6.61 12.67 -11.06
C ILE A 90 7.17 14.05 -10.73
N VAL A 91 8.46 14.28 -10.99
CA VAL A 91 9.14 15.54 -10.72
C VAL A 91 8.47 16.69 -11.47
N ARG A 92 8.18 16.53 -12.77
CA ARG A 92 7.45 17.54 -13.55
C ARG A 92 6.04 17.78 -13.04
N THR A 93 5.34 16.72 -12.61
CA THR A 93 3.97 16.81 -12.09
C THR A 93 3.89 17.64 -10.82
N LEU A 94 4.91 17.57 -9.97
CA LEU A 94 4.97 18.24 -8.68
C LEU A 94 5.86 19.49 -8.67
N GLY A 95 6.52 19.80 -9.77
CA GLY A 95 7.39 20.98 -9.91
C GLY A 95 6.64 22.28 -9.62
N GLY A 96 7.15 23.06 -8.67
CA GLY A 96 6.55 24.33 -8.24
C GLY A 96 5.25 24.20 -7.43
N VAL A 97 4.80 22.98 -7.10
CA VAL A 97 3.61 22.76 -6.27
C VAL A 97 3.97 22.90 -4.80
N THR A 98 3.34 23.85 -4.11
CA THR A 98 3.55 24.06 -2.67
C THR A 98 2.90 22.97 -1.83
N ASN A 99 3.40 22.76 -0.60
CA ASN A 99 2.98 21.68 0.30
C ASN A 99 1.46 21.52 0.47
N LYS A 100 0.67 22.61 0.40
CA LYS A 100 -0.80 22.54 0.51
C LYS A 100 -1.49 21.79 -0.63
N GLY A 101 -0.93 21.88 -1.83
CA GLY A 101 -1.45 21.21 -3.02
C GLY A 101 -0.74 19.89 -3.34
N ARG A 102 0.27 19.49 -2.56
CA ARG A 102 1.02 18.25 -2.80
C ARG A 102 0.27 17.03 -2.28
N PRO A 103 0.44 15.86 -2.91
CA PRO A 103 -0.07 14.62 -2.34
C PRO A 103 0.66 14.31 -1.02
N ILE A 104 -0.04 13.67 -0.08
CA ILE A 104 0.54 13.28 1.22
C ILE A 104 1.58 12.16 1.09
N PHE A 105 1.46 11.33 0.05
CA PHE A 105 2.45 10.34 -0.38
C PHE A 105 2.17 9.91 -1.83
N LEU A 106 3.12 9.22 -2.44
CA LEU A 106 2.97 8.56 -3.73
C LEU A 106 2.57 7.10 -3.58
N LYS A 107 1.84 6.58 -4.57
CA LYS A 107 1.62 5.15 -4.77
C LYS A 107 2.14 4.79 -6.16
N MET A 108 3.26 4.10 -6.25
CA MET A 108 3.89 3.79 -7.53
C MET A 108 4.45 2.37 -7.57
N VAL A 109 4.75 1.87 -8.77
CA VAL A 109 5.51 0.63 -8.92
C VAL A 109 6.91 0.82 -8.33
N TYR A 110 7.43 -0.22 -7.69
CA TYR A 110 8.83 -0.24 -7.28
C TYR A 110 9.71 -0.58 -8.48
N HIS A 111 10.40 0.41 -9.05
CA HIS A 111 11.30 0.24 -10.19
C HIS A 111 12.76 -0.10 -9.81
N GLY A 112 12.95 -0.55 -8.58
CA GLY A 112 14.23 -0.99 -8.05
C GLY A 112 15.04 0.07 -7.30
N PRO A 113 16.20 -0.35 -6.74
CA PRO A 113 16.96 0.41 -5.77
C PRO A 113 17.34 1.80 -6.25
N LYS A 114 17.98 1.86 -7.42
CA LYS A 114 18.52 3.10 -7.98
C LYS A 114 17.43 4.14 -8.22
N ALA A 115 16.32 3.72 -8.82
CA ALA A 115 15.21 4.63 -9.14
C ALA A 115 14.49 5.12 -7.88
N MET A 116 14.31 4.25 -6.88
CA MET A 116 13.75 4.62 -5.58
C MET A 116 14.66 5.62 -4.87
N GLU A 117 15.96 5.33 -4.76
CA GLU A 117 16.92 6.23 -4.13
C GLU A 117 16.95 7.58 -4.83
N GLU A 118 17.03 7.62 -6.16
CA GLU A 118 17.05 8.86 -6.94
C GLU A 118 15.85 9.76 -6.61
N LEU A 119 14.64 9.19 -6.59
CA LEU A 119 13.42 9.95 -6.30
C LEU A 119 13.37 10.44 -4.84
N VAL A 120 13.72 9.59 -3.89
CA VAL A 120 13.72 9.92 -2.45
C VAL A 120 14.78 10.98 -2.12
N HIS A 121 15.94 10.94 -2.77
CA HIS A 121 17.00 11.93 -2.56
C HIS A 121 16.70 13.26 -3.25
N TYR A 122 16.01 13.24 -4.40
CA TYR A 122 15.64 14.46 -5.12
C TYR A 122 14.73 15.37 -4.28
N ASP A 123 13.74 14.81 -3.59
CA ASP A 123 12.87 15.57 -2.69
C ASP A 123 12.58 14.80 -1.41
N SER A 124 13.28 15.16 -0.33
CA SER A 124 13.12 14.54 0.99
C SER A 124 11.75 14.74 1.64
N HIS A 125 10.94 15.68 1.15
CA HIS A 125 9.57 15.90 1.64
C HIS A 125 8.56 14.97 0.95
N LEU A 126 8.93 14.35 -0.16
CA LEU A 126 8.07 13.45 -0.92
C LEU A 126 8.10 12.05 -0.30
N VAL A 127 7.01 11.67 0.33
CA VAL A 127 6.86 10.31 0.87
C VAL A 127 6.56 9.36 -0.28
N VAL A 128 7.51 8.49 -0.63
CA VAL A 128 7.33 7.49 -1.68
C VAL A 128 6.71 6.22 -1.11
N GLY A 129 5.59 5.80 -1.67
CA GLY A 129 4.91 4.55 -1.36
C GLY A 129 4.84 3.61 -2.55
N ILE A 130 4.93 2.31 -2.28
CA ILE A 130 4.94 1.27 -3.30
C ILE A 130 3.60 0.54 -3.40
N LEU A 131 3.21 0.16 -4.62
CA LEU A 131 2.08 -0.73 -4.86
C LEU A 131 2.51 -2.20 -4.87
N GLY A 132 1.61 -3.09 -4.47
CA GLY A 132 1.92 -4.52 -4.35
C GLY A 132 1.93 -5.31 -5.66
N GLY A 133 1.25 -4.84 -6.71
CA GLY A 133 1.10 -5.64 -7.94
C GLY A 133 0.17 -6.85 -7.75
N SER A 134 0.45 -7.95 -8.45
CA SER A 134 -0.29 -9.22 -8.31
C SER A 134 -0.01 -9.90 -6.96
N ALA A 135 -0.77 -10.95 -6.63
CA ALA A 135 -0.61 -11.64 -5.35
C ALA A 135 0.81 -12.23 -5.19
N GLY A 136 1.29 -13.00 -6.18
CA GLY A 136 2.60 -13.64 -6.11
C GLY A 136 2.70 -14.64 -4.96
N THR A 137 3.93 -14.89 -4.50
CA THR A 137 4.22 -15.64 -3.27
C THR A 137 4.18 -14.75 -2.03
N THR A 138 4.15 -15.35 -0.84
CA THR A 138 4.36 -14.63 0.42
C THR A 138 5.71 -13.93 0.40
N TYR A 139 6.74 -14.58 -0.13
CA TYR A 139 8.06 -13.99 -0.24
C TYR A 139 8.09 -12.79 -1.18
N ASP A 140 7.38 -12.80 -2.31
CA ASP A 140 7.25 -11.61 -3.18
C ASP A 140 6.73 -10.40 -2.41
N ALA A 141 5.75 -10.58 -1.52
CA ALA A 141 5.19 -9.49 -0.73
C ALA A 141 6.17 -8.97 0.32
N PHE A 142 6.73 -9.89 1.11
CA PHE A 142 7.60 -9.55 2.24
C PHE A 142 8.93 -8.97 1.76
N LYS A 143 9.50 -9.53 0.68
CA LYS A 143 10.74 -9.04 0.09
C LYS A 143 10.57 -7.67 -0.55
N LEU A 144 9.48 -7.45 -1.28
CA LEU A 144 9.17 -6.16 -1.88
C LEU A 144 9.07 -5.05 -0.82
N LEU A 145 8.37 -5.30 0.29
CA LEU A 145 8.31 -4.36 1.40
C LEU A 145 9.71 -4.07 1.98
N SER A 146 10.50 -5.12 2.24
CA SER A 146 11.85 -4.98 2.79
C SER A 146 12.77 -4.18 1.88
N GLU A 147 12.74 -4.43 0.58
CA GLU A 147 13.58 -3.74 -0.40
C GLU A 147 13.15 -2.29 -0.59
N ALA A 148 11.85 -2.02 -0.76
CA ALA A 148 11.36 -0.65 -0.85
C ALA A 148 11.72 0.17 0.38
N LYS A 149 11.57 -0.39 1.59
CA LYS A 149 11.99 0.25 2.84
C LYS A 149 13.49 0.56 2.84
N LYS A 150 14.32 -0.43 2.46
CA LYS A 150 15.78 -0.30 2.43
C LYS A 150 16.25 0.89 1.60
N TYR A 151 15.56 1.17 0.48
CA TYR A 151 15.94 2.24 -0.45
C TYR A 151 15.14 3.54 -0.27
N GLY A 152 14.41 3.68 0.84
CA GLY A 152 13.82 4.95 1.26
C GLY A 152 12.30 5.07 1.07
N GLY A 153 11.64 4.04 0.53
CA GLY A 153 10.18 3.94 0.53
C GLY A 153 9.63 3.88 1.96
N ARG A 154 8.52 4.57 2.21
CA ARG A 154 7.95 4.72 3.57
C ARG A 154 6.51 4.23 3.71
N VAL A 155 5.87 3.84 2.61
CA VAL A 155 4.49 3.34 2.59
C VAL A 155 4.41 2.12 1.68
N ALA A 156 3.60 1.13 2.05
CA ALA A 156 3.26 0.00 1.19
C ALA A 156 1.74 -0.13 1.07
N LEU A 157 1.24 -0.13 -0.17
CA LEU A 157 -0.18 -0.20 -0.51
C LEU A 157 -0.48 -1.54 -1.18
N PHE A 158 -0.61 -2.57 -0.36
CA PHE A 158 -0.85 -3.94 -0.81
C PHE A 158 -2.34 -4.27 -0.74
N GLY A 159 -2.97 -4.53 -1.90
CA GLY A 159 -4.35 -5.01 -1.98
C GLY A 159 -4.39 -6.53 -2.19
N ARG A 160 -4.18 -6.94 -3.45
CA ARG A 160 -4.23 -8.36 -3.88
C ARG A 160 -3.36 -9.29 -3.05
N LYS A 161 -2.16 -8.84 -2.65
CA LYS A 161 -1.24 -9.62 -1.81
C LYS A 161 -1.84 -9.98 -0.46
N ILE A 162 -2.58 -9.06 0.16
CA ILE A 162 -3.23 -9.29 1.46
C ILE A 162 -4.52 -10.09 1.25
N ASN A 163 -5.37 -9.67 0.31
CA ASN A 163 -6.68 -10.30 0.10
C ASN A 163 -6.59 -11.79 -0.27
N ASN A 164 -5.53 -12.18 -0.97
CA ASN A 164 -5.32 -13.56 -1.41
C ASN A 164 -4.43 -14.39 -0.47
N ALA A 165 -4.00 -13.83 0.67
CA ALA A 165 -3.30 -14.58 1.70
C ALA A 165 -4.27 -15.55 2.41
N GLU A 166 -3.76 -16.70 2.86
CA GLU A 166 -4.53 -17.72 3.59
C GLU A 166 -5.04 -17.22 4.94
N ASN A 167 -4.31 -16.30 5.57
CA ASN A 167 -4.73 -15.61 6.78
C ASN A 167 -4.31 -14.13 6.73
N GLN A 168 -5.25 -13.25 6.40
CA GLN A 168 -4.95 -11.84 6.16
C GLN A 168 -4.42 -11.12 7.40
N LEU A 169 -4.94 -11.44 8.59
CA LEU A 169 -4.52 -10.81 9.85
C LEU A 169 -3.07 -11.17 10.18
N ALA A 170 -2.72 -12.46 10.11
CA ALA A 170 -1.34 -12.90 10.31
C ALA A 170 -0.40 -12.29 9.27
N PHE A 171 -0.82 -12.24 8.00
CA PHE A 171 -0.05 -11.65 6.91
C PHE A 171 0.25 -10.16 7.15
N VAL A 172 -0.77 -9.37 7.52
CA VAL A 172 -0.62 -7.94 7.84
C VAL A 172 0.30 -7.73 9.05
N HIS A 173 0.22 -8.58 10.06
CA HIS A 173 1.12 -8.49 11.20
C HIS A 173 2.57 -8.74 10.81
N PHE A 174 2.86 -9.75 10.01
CA PHE A 174 4.22 -9.97 9.51
C PHE A 174 4.72 -8.82 8.63
N LEU A 175 3.86 -8.22 7.78
CA LEU A 175 4.20 -6.98 7.08
C LEU A 175 4.57 -5.87 8.06
N ARG A 176 3.84 -5.71 9.17
CA ARG A 176 4.17 -4.71 10.19
C ARG A 176 5.52 -4.99 10.85
N LEU A 177 5.80 -6.23 11.24
CA LEU A 177 7.08 -6.61 11.83
C LEU A 177 8.27 -6.33 10.89
N ILE A 178 8.11 -6.58 9.59
CA ILE A 178 9.13 -6.23 8.57
C ILE A 178 9.27 -4.71 8.45
N ALA A 179 8.15 -3.98 8.39
CA ALA A 179 8.14 -2.52 8.34
C ALA A 179 8.84 -1.89 9.56
N ASP A 180 8.67 -2.48 10.74
CA ASP A 180 9.34 -2.07 11.98
C ASP A 180 10.81 -2.52 12.06
N GLY A 181 11.23 -3.46 11.19
CA GLY A 181 12.60 -3.99 11.18
C GLY A 181 12.85 -5.00 12.30
N GLU A 182 11.80 -5.56 12.87
CA GLU A 182 11.92 -6.58 13.90
C GLU A 182 12.41 -7.91 13.31
N ILE A 183 11.92 -8.27 12.12
CA ILE A 183 12.24 -9.52 11.42
C ILE A 183 12.58 -9.28 9.94
N SER A 184 13.34 -10.20 9.34
CA SER A 184 13.60 -10.20 7.89
C SER A 184 12.41 -10.75 7.10
N ALA A 185 12.40 -10.51 5.78
CA ALA A 185 11.39 -11.07 4.89
C ALA A 185 11.43 -12.62 4.90
N GLU A 186 12.61 -13.21 4.88
CA GLU A 186 12.84 -14.66 4.88
C GLU A 186 12.39 -15.31 6.19
N GLU A 187 12.65 -14.64 7.33
CA GLU A 187 12.17 -15.07 8.65
C GLU A 187 10.64 -15.00 8.72
N ALA A 188 10.06 -13.93 8.19
CA ALA A 188 8.62 -13.71 8.18
C ALA A 188 7.87 -14.78 7.39
N VAL A 189 8.37 -15.22 6.22
CA VAL A 189 7.72 -16.30 5.46
C VAL A 189 7.68 -17.59 6.29
N LYS A 190 8.82 -17.98 6.88
CA LYS A 190 8.90 -19.20 7.71
C LYS A 190 7.97 -19.11 8.91
N ALA A 191 7.94 -17.96 9.59
CA ALA A 191 7.08 -17.73 10.73
C ALA A 191 5.59 -17.74 10.34
N TYR A 192 5.23 -17.16 9.19
CA TYR A 192 3.87 -17.20 8.65
C TYR A 192 3.42 -18.65 8.38
N HIS A 193 4.25 -19.47 7.75
CA HIS A 193 3.98 -20.91 7.59
C HIS A 193 3.81 -21.64 8.93
N GLY A 194 4.61 -21.28 9.94
CA GLY A 194 4.45 -21.80 11.31
C GLY A 194 3.12 -21.42 11.96
N VAL A 195 2.62 -20.20 11.70
CA VAL A 195 1.29 -19.76 12.14
C VAL A 195 0.20 -20.53 11.40
N LEU A 196 0.31 -20.70 10.08
CA LEU A 196 -0.64 -21.51 9.31
C LEU A 196 -0.72 -22.94 9.85
N GLN A 197 0.43 -23.55 10.15
CA GLN A 197 0.48 -24.88 10.77
C GLN A 197 -0.21 -24.92 12.13
N ALA A 198 0.06 -23.95 13.01
CA ALA A 198 -0.55 -23.89 14.34
C ALA A 198 -2.08 -23.73 14.27
N LEU A 199 -2.57 -22.99 13.27
CA LEU A 199 -3.99 -22.78 13.02
C LEU A 199 -4.63 -23.90 12.17
N ASN A 200 -3.87 -24.94 11.82
CA ASN A 200 -4.30 -26.03 10.95
C ASN A 200 -4.85 -25.55 9.59
N ILE A 201 -4.29 -24.46 9.06
CA ILE A 201 -4.60 -23.91 7.74
C ILE A 201 -3.60 -24.48 6.74
N LYS A 202 -4.10 -25.12 5.67
CA LYS A 202 -3.25 -25.64 4.59
C LYS A 202 -2.70 -24.48 3.75
N PRO A 203 -1.36 -24.30 3.66
CA PRO A 203 -0.78 -23.29 2.76
C PRO A 203 -1.14 -23.56 1.29
N GLN A 204 -1.34 -22.50 0.50
CA GLN A 204 -1.57 -22.62 -0.94
C GLN A 204 -0.37 -23.24 -1.66
N ARG A 205 0.83 -23.01 -1.13
CA ARG A 205 2.11 -23.49 -1.68
C ARG A 205 2.95 -24.10 -0.56
N PRO A 206 3.75 -25.13 -0.84
CA PRO A 206 4.81 -25.57 0.06
C PRO A 206 5.77 -24.43 0.39
N LEU A 207 6.35 -24.43 1.59
CA LEU A 207 7.31 -23.40 2.03
C LEU A 207 8.45 -23.18 1.03
N ALA A 208 8.98 -24.24 0.43
CA ALA A 208 10.07 -24.13 -0.55
C ALA A 208 9.67 -23.29 -1.77
N ASP A 209 8.44 -23.49 -2.27
CA ASP A 209 7.93 -22.77 -3.44
C ASP A 209 7.50 -21.34 -3.08
N ASP A 210 6.98 -21.15 -1.87
CA ASP A 210 6.54 -19.83 -1.37
C ASP A 210 7.71 -18.91 -1.01
N MET A 211 8.93 -19.47 -0.91
CA MET A 211 10.20 -18.76 -0.77
C MET A 211 10.82 -18.35 -2.12
N VAL A 212 10.17 -18.63 -3.25
CA VAL A 212 10.64 -18.26 -4.58
C VAL A 212 9.99 -16.94 -5.01
N LEU A 213 10.79 -16.03 -5.56
CA LEU A 213 10.26 -14.82 -6.20
C LEU A 213 9.61 -15.19 -7.53
N GLN A 214 8.35 -14.82 -7.72
CA GLN A 214 7.58 -15.11 -8.93
C GLN A 214 7.16 -13.84 -9.67
N THR A 215 7.06 -12.70 -8.99
CA THR A 215 6.65 -11.46 -9.64
C THR A 215 7.83 -10.69 -10.23
N GLY A 216 7.65 -10.18 -11.45
CA GLY A 216 8.65 -9.36 -12.15
C GLY A 216 8.99 -8.04 -11.45
N VAL A 217 8.22 -7.64 -10.42
CA VAL A 217 8.50 -6.45 -9.61
C VAL A 217 9.85 -6.55 -8.89
N MET A 218 10.33 -7.78 -8.64
CA MET A 218 11.63 -8.05 -8.01
C MET A 218 12.70 -8.57 -8.98
N ASN A 219 12.40 -8.73 -10.27
CA ASN A 219 13.40 -9.12 -11.28
C ASN A 219 14.12 -7.88 -11.80
N TYR A 220 15.26 -7.58 -11.20
CA TYR A 220 16.13 -6.46 -11.60
C TYR A 220 16.85 -6.67 -12.95
N ALA A 221 16.70 -7.84 -13.58
CA ALA A 221 17.19 -8.13 -14.92
C ALA A 221 16.11 -7.74 -15.95
N GLY A 222 16.32 -6.61 -16.61
CA GLY A 222 15.41 -5.99 -17.57
C GLY A 222 14.78 -6.98 -18.55
N SER A 223 13.45 -7.14 -18.46
CA SER A 223 12.58 -7.76 -19.48
C SER A 223 11.12 -7.87 -19.01
N GLY A 224 10.84 -7.73 -17.71
CA GLY A 224 9.49 -7.81 -17.18
C GLY A 224 8.69 -6.51 -17.36
N MET A 225 7.72 -6.50 -18.27
CA MET A 225 6.68 -5.47 -18.30
C MET A 225 5.78 -5.65 -17.07
N VAL A 226 5.79 -4.70 -16.13
CA VAL A 226 4.90 -4.73 -14.97
C VAL A 226 3.53 -4.20 -15.39
N ILE A 227 2.66 -5.09 -15.85
CA ILE A 227 1.27 -4.73 -16.17
C ILE A 227 0.51 -4.62 -14.85
N SER A 228 0.03 -3.41 -14.53
CA SER A 228 -0.94 -3.17 -13.46
C SER A 228 -2.34 -3.04 -14.04
N PRO A 229 -3.08 -4.14 -14.31
CA PRO A 229 -4.44 -4.00 -14.80
C PRO A 229 -5.37 -3.59 -13.64
N PRO A 230 -6.42 -2.79 -13.92
CA PRO A 230 -7.44 -2.44 -12.94
C PRO A 230 -8.27 -3.67 -12.51
N PRO A 231 -8.89 -3.65 -11.31
CA PRO A 231 -9.70 -4.77 -10.82
C PRO A 231 -10.98 -4.92 -11.66
N SER A 232 -11.21 -6.12 -12.21
CA SER A 232 -12.50 -6.52 -12.79
C SER A 232 -13.45 -6.94 -11.67
N SER A 233 -14.57 -6.23 -11.51
CA SER A 233 -15.61 -6.55 -10.54
C SER A 233 -16.50 -7.69 -11.05
N SER A 234 -16.47 -8.85 -10.39
CA SER A 234 -17.52 -9.85 -10.48
C SER A 234 -18.12 -10.07 -9.10
N SER A 235 -19.11 -9.26 -8.74
CA SER A 235 -19.93 -9.42 -7.55
C SER A 235 -21.22 -10.14 -7.94
N ALA A 236 -21.37 -11.39 -7.48
CA ALA A 236 -22.66 -12.05 -7.41
C ALA A 236 -23.23 -11.82 -6.00
N ILE A 237 -24.43 -11.27 -5.97
CA ILE A 237 -25.24 -10.94 -4.80
C ILE A 237 -25.80 -12.22 -4.19
N ALA A 238 -25.76 -12.36 -2.86
CA ALA A 238 -26.68 -13.22 -2.12
C ALA A 238 -27.04 -12.59 -0.78
N THR A 239 -28.30 -12.80 -0.41
CA THR A 239 -29.17 -12.04 0.48
C THR A 239 -29.10 -12.41 1.97
N ASP A 240 -29.44 -11.45 2.81
CA ASP A 240 -29.74 -11.49 4.27
C ASP A 240 -30.89 -12.46 4.63
N PRO A 241 -31.08 -12.94 5.90
CA PRO A 241 -31.67 -12.07 6.95
C PRO A 241 -31.36 -12.39 8.46
N LYS A 242 -31.34 -11.30 9.26
CA LYS A 242 -31.91 -11.03 10.63
C LYS A 242 -31.68 -11.97 11.86
N THR A 243 -31.71 -11.29 13.03
CA THR A 243 -31.81 -11.69 14.48
C THR A 243 -30.47 -11.67 15.23
N ASP A 244 -30.30 -11.21 16.48
CA ASP A 244 -31.19 -10.64 17.51
C ASP A 244 -30.34 -9.80 18.50
N LYS A 245 -31.02 -8.98 19.30
CA LYS A 245 -30.47 -8.15 20.39
C LYS A 245 -29.70 -8.98 21.44
N CYS A 246 -28.62 -8.41 21.98
CA CYS A 246 -28.32 -8.60 23.39
C CYS A 246 -27.75 -7.31 24.00
N ASP A 247 -28.39 -6.91 25.09
CA ASP A 247 -28.17 -5.74 25.91
C ASP A 247 -27.38 -6.21 27.14
N CYS A 248 -26.23 -5.59 27.43
CA CYS A 248 -25.50 -5.79 28.68
C CYS A 248 -24.84 -4.47 29.08
N SER A 249 -25.61 -3.71 29.84
CA SER A 249 -25.12 -2.80 30.87
C SER A 249 -24.40 -3.59 31.97
N GLY A 250 -23.19 -3.20 32.35
CA GLY A 250 -22.49 -3.86 33.46
C GLY A 250 -21.00 -3.60 33.53
N SER A 251 -20.64 -2.63 34.37
CA SER A 251 -19.30 -2.29 34.83
C SER A 251 -18.47 -3.50 35.27
N CYS A 252 -17.28 -3.68 34.68
CA CYS A 252 -16.12 -4.25 35.36
C CYS A 252 -14.93 -3.31 35.17
N CYS A 253 -14.69 -2.51 36.20
CA CYS A 253 -13.45 -1.79 36.43
C CYS A 253 -12.28 -2.78 36.54
N SER A 254 -11.18 -2.50 35.84
CA SER A 254 -9.85 -2.49 36.48
C SER A 254 -8.80 -1.90 35.53
N LYS A 255 -8.22 -0.79 35.97
CA LYS A 255 -6.98 -0.22 35.43
C LYS A 255 -5.88 -1.29 35.51
N GLU A 256 -5.32 -1.67 34.37
CA GLU A 256 -3.98 -2.26 34.32
C GLU A 256 -3.04 -1.28 33.60
N GLU A 257 -2.39 -0.43 34.41
CA GLU A 257 -1.15 0.24 34.05
C GLU A 257 -0.09 -0.84 33.80
N LYS A 258 0.13 -1.23 32.54
CA LYS A 258 1.29 -2.05 32.17
C LYS A 258 2.40 -1.14 31.65
N MET A 259 3.34 -0.93 32.56
CA MET A 259 4.71 -0.50 32.33
C MET A 259 5.27 -1.14 31.05
N GLN A 260 5.29 -0.37 29.95
CA GLN A 260 5.96 -0.74 28.71
C GLN A 260 7.47 -0.66 28.94
N GLN A 261 8.06 -1.73 29.46
CA GLN A 261 9.47 -2.01 29.20
C GLN A 261 9.59 -2.25 27.70
N THR A 262 10.21 -1.29 27.00
CA THR A 262 10.57 -1.42 25.60
C THR A 262 11.61 -2.53 25.47
N LEU A 263 11.15 -3.73 25.13
CA LEU A 263 12.01 -4.87 24.76
C LEU A 263 12.86 -4.47 23.56
N ASP A 264 14.18 -4.57 23.72
CA ASP A 264 15.15 -4.27 22.68
C ASP A 264 15.37 -5.49 21.78
N PHE A 265 14.63 -5.53 20.67
CA PHE A 265 14.72 -6.60 19.68
C PHE A 265 16.10 -6.70 19.02
N SER A 266 16.97 -5.69 19.10
CA SER A 266 18.32 -5.80 18.52
C SER A 266 19.19 -6.86 19.21
N LYS A 267 18.85 -7.23 20.46
CA LYS A 267 19.60 -8.18 21.29
C LYS A 267 19.04 -9.60 21.27
N MET A 268 17.93 -9.82 20.58
CA MET A 268 17.29 -11.14 20.47
C MET A 268 17.77 -11.88 19.23
N SER A 269 17.98 -13.19 19.35
CA SER A 269 18.19 -14.04 18.18
C SER A 269 16.91 -14.14 17.37
N SER A 270 17.03 -14.46 16.08
CA SER A 270 15.90 -14.67 15.17
C SER A 270 14.85 -15.64 15.74
N ALA A 271 15.30 -16.75 16.33
CA ALA A 271 14.42 -17.73 16.93
C ALA A 271 13.66 -17.18 18.15
N GLN A 272 14.32 -16.34 18.97
CA GLN A 272 13.70 -15.71 20.13
C GLN A 272 12.65 -14.68 19.72
N LYS A 273 12.89 -13.91 18.66
CA LYS A 273 11.92 -12.94 18.12
C LYS A 273 10.67 -13.64 17.59
N VAL A 274 10.86 -14.71 16.82
CA VAL A 274 9.76 -15.52 16.30
C VAL A 274 8.95 -16.14 17.44
N ALA A 275 9.62 -16.70 18.45
CA ALA A 275 8.94 -17.28 19.62
C ALA A 275 8.18 -16.24 20.44
N TYR A 276 8.76 -15.05 20.65
CA TYR A 276 8.09 -13.94 21.33
C TYR A 276 6.83 -13.49 20.58
N GLN A 277 6.94 -13.32 19.26
CA GLN A 277 5.80 -12.91 18.43
C GLN A 277 4.72 -14.00 18.39
N LYS A 278 5.11 -15.28 18.34
CA LYS A 278 4.18 -16.41 18.46
C LYS A 278 3.43 -16.38 19.80
N ALA A 279 4.14 -16.24 20.93
CA ALA A 279 3.53 -16.15 22.25
C ALA A 279 2.66 -14.89 22.46
N LYS A 280 2.91 -13.82 21.69
CA LYS A 280 2.04 -12.65 21.64
C LYS A 280 0.77 -12.94 20.84
N TRP A 281 0.89 -13.67 19.73
CA TRP A 281 -0.24 -14.11 18.90
C TRP A 281 -1.16 -15.10 19.62
N ASP A 282 -0.60 -16.06 20.35
CA ASP A 282 -1.38 -17.01 21.15
C ASP A 282 -2.28 -16.27 22.17
N ARG A 283 -1.80 -15.13 22.71
CA ARG A 283 -2.58 -14.26 23.61
C ARG A 283 -3.65 -13.42 22.92
N VAL A 284 -3.53 -13.16 21.62
CA VAL A 284 -4.46 -12.33 20.84
C VAL A 284 -5.55 -13.17 20.21
N LEU A 285 -5.23 -14.39 19.76
CA LEU A 285 -6.17 -15.27 19.08
C LEU A 285 -6.93 -16.22 20.01
N GLY A 286 -6.45 -16.44 21.24
CA GLY A 286 -7.01 -17.43 22.16
C GLY A 286 -6.45 -18.82 21.93
#